data_AF-A0A7R9MUY5-F1
#
_entry.id   AF-A0A7R9MUY5-F1
#
_cell.length_a   1.000
_cell.length_b   1.000
_cell.length_c   1.000
_cell.angle_alpha   90.00
_cell.angle_beta   90.00
_cell.angle_gamma   90.00
#
_symmetry.space_group_name_H-M   'P 1'
#
loop_
_entity.id
_entity.type
_entity.pdbx_description
1 polymer ?
#
loop_
_entity_poly.entity_id
_entity_poly.type
_entity_poly.pdbx_seq_one_letter_code
_entity_poly.pdbx_strand_id
1 'polypeptide(L)'
;MLVTEPVQATISFALKHYAYNDAIFLAERLYAEVSTDDSLYLLATCYYRSGKANAAYSILTGRDCRTADCQLLLARCCLDLK
;
A
#
# COMPACT_ATOMS: atom_id res chain seq x y z
N MET A 1 16.15 -1.49 14.22
CA MET A 1 15.61 -2.23 13.05
C MET A 1 16.04 -1.45 11.81
N LEU A 2 17.17 -1.81 11.19
CA LEU A 2 17.83 -1.03 10.11
C LEU A 2 17.41 -1.47 8.68
N VAL A 3 16.46 -2.40 8.56
CA VAL A 3 16.17 -3.10 7.29
C VAL A 3 14.86 -2.62 6.64
N THR A 4 14.06 -1.78 7.30
CA THR A 4 12.77 -1.31 6.77
C THR A 4 12.94 -0.26 5.67
N GLU A 5 13.89 0.66 5.83
CA GLU A 5 14.18 1.74 4.86
C GLU A 5 14.58 1.22 3.46
N PRO A 6 15.51 0.26 3.29
CA PRO A 6 15.86 -0.24 1.96
C PRO A 6 14.72 -1.02 1.30
N VAL A 7 13.84 -1.67 2.08
CA VAL A 7 12.69 -2.39 1.54
C VAL A 7 11.66 -1.41 0.98
N GLN A 8 11.34 -0.34 1.70
CA GLN A 8 10.47 0.71 1.21
C GLN A 8 11.03 1.40 -0.06
N ALA A 9 12.34 1.60 -0.12
CA ALA A 9 13.03 2.11 -1.31
C ALA A 9 12.91 1.15 -2.49
N THR A 10 13.06 -0.15 -2.27
CA THR A 10 12.93 -1.19 -3.30
C THR A 10 11.49 -1.26 -3.83
N ILE A 11 10.48 -1.16 -2.97
CA ILE A 11 9.07 -1.12 -3.38
C ILE A 11 8.81 0.13 -4.23
N SER A 12 9.32 1.29 -3.79
CA SER A 12 9.21 2.54 -4.55
C SER A 12 9.90 2.45 -5.92
N PHE A 13 11.03 1.77 -6.00
CA PHE A 13 11.74 1.49 -7.24
C PHE A 13 10.91 0.58 -8.16
N ALA A 14 10.41 -0.56 -7.65
CA ALA A 14 9.55 -1.46 -8.40
C ALA A 14 8.30 -0.75 -8.94
N LEU A 15 7.68 0.12 -8.13
CA LEU A 15 6.55 0.95 -8.54
C LEU A 15 6.89 1.97 -9.64
N LYS A 16 8.11 2.53 -9.66
CA LYS A 16 8.58 3.42 -10.75
C LYS A 16 8.80 2.65 -12.05
N HIS A 17 9.22 1.39 -11.94
CA HIS A 17 9.45 0.49 -13.07
C HIS A 17 8.20 -0.30 -13.50
N TYR A 18 7.02 0.04 -12.97
CA TYR A 18 5.75 -0.66 -13.26
C TYR A 18 5.76 -2.16 -12.91
N ALA A 19 6.70 -2.60 -12.07
CA ALA A 19 6.80 -3.96 -11.55
C ALA A 19 5.84 -4.14 -10.36
N TYR A 20 4.53 -4.05 -10.63
CA TYR A 20 3.51 -4.03 -9.59
C TYR A 20 3.41 -5.33 -8.80
N ASN A 21 3.59 -6.49 -9.43
CA ASN A 21 3.53 -7.78 -8.74
C ASN A 21 4.64 -7.91 -7.68
N ASP A 22 5.86 -7.50 -8.03
CA ASP A 22 6.99 -7.52 -7.11
C ASP A 22 6.82 -6.50 -5.98
N ALA A 23 6.32 -5.31 -6.32
CA ALA A 23 6.01 -4.26 -5.35
C ALA A 23 4.96 -4.72 -4.33
N ILE A 24 3.87 -5.35 -4.79
CA ILE A 24 2.81 -5.89 -3.92
C ILE A 24 3.38 -6.97 -3.00
N PHE A 25 4.11 -7.94 -3.55
CA PHE A 25 4.66 -9.05 -2.76
C PHE A 25 5.61 -8.55 -1.66
N LEU A 26 6.48 -7.59 -1.98
CA LEU A 26 7.38 -6.98 -0.99
C LEU A 26 6.61 -6.14 0.05
N ALA A 27 5.58 -5.41 -0.37
CA ALA A 27 4.76 -4.61 0.53
C ALA A 27 3.92 -5.47 1.49
N GLU A 28 3.37 -6.59 1.02
CA GLU A 28 2.64 -7.56 1.87
C GLU A 28 3.55 -8.12 2.94
N ARG A 29 4.77 -8.49 2.55
CA ARG A 29 5.75 -9.06 3.48
C ARG A 29 6.25 -8.03 4.49
N LEU A 30 6.46 -6.78 4.06
CA LEU A 30 6.80 -5.67 4.96
C LEU A 30 5.67 -5.39 5.95
N TYR A 31 4.42 -5.40 5.48
CA TYR A 31 3.24 -5.19 6.32
C TYR A 31 3.06 -6.33 7.33
N ALA A 32 3.30 -7.58 6.96
CA ALA A 32 3.24 -8.71 7.87
C ALA A 32 4.31 -8.63 8.99
N GLU A 33 5.48 -8.07 8.70
CA GLU A 33 6.59 -7.94 9.65
C GLU A 33 6.41 -6.78 10.63
N VAL A 34 6.04 -5.60 10.12
CA VAL A 34 6.04 -4.33 10.90
C VAL A 34 4.62 -3.95 11.33
N SER A 35 3.62 -4.24 10.51
CA SER A 35 2.18 -4.03 10.77
C SER A 35 1.77 -2.58 11.15
N THR A 36 2.57 -1.58 10.80
CA THR A 36 2.32 -0.16 11.05
C THR A 36 1.41 0.49 10.00
N ASP A 37 0.84 1.65 10.31
CA ASP A 37 0.01 2.43 9.38
C ASP A 37 0.77 2.83 8.10
N ASP A 38 2.05 3.17 8.20
CA ASP A 38 2.89 3.50 7.04
C ASP A 38 3.03 2.31 6.07
N SER A 39 3.25 1.11 6.62
CA SER A 39 3.36 -0.11 5.82
C SER A 39 2.03 -0.50 5.16
N LEU A 40 0.91 -0.23 5.84
CA LEU A 40 -0.43 -0.41 5.28
C LEU A 40 -0.72 0.58 4.16
N TYR A 41 -0.39 1.86 4.36
CA TYR A 41 -0.53 2.88 3.32
C TYR A 41 0.29 2.52 2.08
N LEU A 42 1.51 2.05 2.27
CA LEU A 42 2.41 1.65 1.19
C LEU A 42 1.87 0.42 0.42
N LEU A 43 1.33 -0.57 1.12
CA LEU A 43 0.63 -1.71 0.52
C LEU A 43 -0.62 -1.29 -0.27
N ALA A 44 -1.48 -0.46 0.33
CA ALA A 44 -2.68 0.06 -0.32
C ALA A 44 -2.32 0.88 -1.57
N THR A 45 -1.24 1.66 -1.52
CA THR A 45 -0.71 2.39 -2.68
C THR A 45 -0.26 1.45 -3.79
N CYS A 46 0.42 0.34 -3.46
CA CYS A 46 0.80 -0.67 -4.45
C CYS A 46 -0.43 -1.29 -5.12
N TYR A 47 -1.44 -1.65 -4.33
CA TYR A 47 -2.71 -2.18 -4.84
C TYR A 47 -3.45 -1.20 -5.74
N TYR A 48 -3.57 0.05 -5.30
CA TYR A 48 -4.20 1.11 -6.07
C TYR A 48 -3.49 1.34 -7.42
N ARG A 49 -2.16 1.45 -7.41
CA ARG A 49 -1.36 1.64 -8.63
C ARG A 49 -1.37 0.43 -9.57
N SER A 50 -1.60 -0.77 -9.05
CA SER A 50 -1.78 -1.98 -9.86
C SER A 50 -3.17 -2.08 -10.54
N GLY A 51 -4.06 -1.11 -10.30
CA GLY A 51 -5.44 -1.13 -10.80
C GLY A 51 -6.41 -1.95 -9.94
N LYS A 52 -5.96 -2.44 -8.78
CA LYS A 52 -6.78 -3.25 -7.86
C LYS A 52 -7.36 -2.39 -6.75
N ALA A 53 -8.15 -1.38 -7.11
CA ALA A 53 -8.76 -0.44 -6.15
C ALA A 53 -9.68 -1.16 -5.13
N ASN A 54 -10.36 -2.23 -5.54
CA ASN A 54 -11.17 -3.07 -4.64
C ASN A 54 -10.36 -3.64 -3.48
N ALA A 55 -9.17 -4.18 -3.76
CA ALA A 55 -8.30 -4.77 -2.73
C ALA A 55 -7.75 -3.69 -1.79
N ALA A 56 -7.34 -2.55 -2.34
CA ALA A 56 -6.90 -1.40 -1.55
C ALA A 56 -8.02 -0.91 -0.61
N TYR A 57 -9.25 -0.80 -1.11
CA TYR A 57 -10.41 -0.42 -0.32
C TYR A 57 -10.68 -1.42 0.82
N SER A 58 -10.74 -2.72 0.53
CA SER A 58 -10.99 -3.74 1.56
C SER A 58 -9.95 -3.71 2.70
N ILE A 59 -8.67 -3.53 2.36
CA ILE A 59 -7.58 -3.44 3.34
C ILE A 59 -7.72 -2.17 4.19
N LEU A 60 -8.03 -1.03 3.56
CA LEU A 60 -8.21 0.25 4.24
C LEU A 60 -9.48 0.32 5.09
N THR A 61 -10.55 -0.37 4.71
CA THR A 61 -11.77 -0.44 5.53
C THR A 61 -11.68 -1.44 6.67
N GLY A 62 -10.82 -2.46 6.53
CA GLY A 62 -10.63 -3.49 7.56
C GLY A 62 -9.86 -2.99 8.79
N ARG A 63 -9.15 -1.86 8.68
CA ARG A 63 -8.48 -1.18 9.79
C ARG A 63 -8.97 0.25 9.91
N ASP A 64 -9.26 0.70 11.12
CA ASP A 64 -9.50 2.11 11.43
C ASP A 64 -8.19 2.94 11.33
N CYS A 65 -7.59 3.03 10.14
CA CYS A 65 -6.41 3.87 9.92
C CYS A 65 -6.83 5.35 9.94
N ARG A 66 -6.38 6.08 10.97
CA ARG A 66 -6.73 7.49 11.20
C ARG A 66 -5.77 8.48 10.54
N THR A 67 -4.79 7.99 9.79
CA THR A 67 -3.84 8.83 9.05
C THR A 67 -4.52 9.50 7.86
N ALA A 68 -4.24 10.78 7.65
CA ALA A 68 -4.82 11.58 6.56
C ALA A 68 -4.56 10.95 5.18
N ASP A 69 -3.37 10.38 4.98
CA ASP A 69 -2.99 9.74 3.71
C ASP A 69 -3.84 8.50 3.39
N CYS A 70 -4.13 7.67 4.40
CA CYS A 70 -5.00 6.50 4.23
C CYS A 70 -6.44 6.91 3.90
N GLN A 71 -6.97 7.96 4.55
CA GLN A 71 -8.31 8.47 4.27
C GLN A 71 -8.42 9.06 2.86
N LEU A 72 -7.39 9.77 2.42
CA LEU A 72 -7.33 10.32 1.06
C LEU A 72 -7.28 9.19 0.02
N LEU A 73 -6.43 8.18 0.25
CA LEU A 73 -6.34 7.02 -0.66
C LEU A 73 -7.65 6.24 -0.69
N LEU A 74 -8.33 6.06 0.45
CA LEU A 74 -9.65 5.44 0.54
C LEU A 74 -10.68 6.24 -0.27
N ALA A 75 -10.76 7.56 -0.06
CA ALA A 75 -11.68 8.42 -0.80
C ALA A 75 -11.43 8.32 -2.32
N ARG A 76 -10.17 8.23 -2.73
CA ARG A 76 -9.79 8.05 -4.14
C ARG A 76 -10.19 6.67 -4.68
N CYS A 77 -9.99 5.60 -3.91
CA CYS A 77 -10.46 4.26 -4.27
C CYS A 77 -11.99 4.24 -4.42
N CYS A 78 -12.74 4.92 -3.53
CA CYS A 78 -14.20 5.04 -3.64
C CYS A 78 -14.66 5.75 -4.90
N LEU A 79 -13.90 6.73 -5.40
CA LEU A 79 -14.22 7.43 -6.64
C LEU A 79 -13.99 6.54 -7.86
N ASP A 80 -12.89 5.78 -7.88
CA ASP A 80 -12.56 4.91 -9.02
C ASP A 80 -13.45 3.65 -9.11
N LEU A 81 -14.10 3.27 -8.01
CA LEU A 81 -15.04 2.14 -7.96
C LEU A 81 -16.49 2.51 -8.32
N LYS A 82 -16.76 3.78 -8.66
CA LYS A 82 -18.09 4.31 -8.91
C LYS A 82 -18.37 4.46 -10.40
#